data_AF-A0A661R5K1-F1
#
_entry.id   AF-A0A661R5K1-F1
#
_cell.length_a   1.000
_cell.length_b   1.000
_cell.length_c   1.000
_cell.angle_alpha   90.00
_cell.angle_beta   90.00
_cell.angle_gamma   90.00
#
_symmetry.space_group_name_H-M   'P 1'
#
loop_
_entity.id
_entity.type
_entity.pdbx_description
1 polymer ?
#
loop_
_entity_poly.entity_id
_entity_poly.type
_entity_poly.pdbx_seq_one_letter_code
_entity_poly.pdbx_strand_id
1 'polypeptide(L)'
;MGIHYPRLFMMLVKPMQEKKIKWKISMTNEIIGGVRMDREPTLNRKTTISYKTEEKTVMRGYNLSDLAEEGYSFYDAMFVLFQSRIPTEQEEKMLKYEMGVFLEHSMSPSAVGAIGVSAGRPNLPVCVAAAISTFGGVHGPGAAHGYMLNKYLERGLKEGKTVDEMAKTLVDDYMDNGTPVMGMGSRSISTVIPGRNRFT
;
A
#
# COMPACT_ATOMS: atom_id res chain seq x y z
N MET A 1 -4.89 0.68 48.12
CA MET A 1 -5.97 1.13 47.21
C MET A 1 -5.72 0.52 45.84
N GLY A 2 -6.25 -0.69 45.60
CA GLY A 2 -6.19 -1.35 44.29
C GLY A 2 -7.55 -1.23 43.63
N ILE A 3 -7.64 -0.47 42.54
CA ILE A 3 -8.89 -0.32 41.79
C ILE A 3 -8.90 -1.34 40.67
N HIS A 4 -9.77 -2.33 40.81
CA HIS A 4 -10.12 -3.33 39.80
C HIS A 4 -10.79 -2.67 38.58
N TYR A 5 -10.11 -2.69 37.42
CA TYR A 5 -10.70 -2.36 36.11
C TYR A 5 -10.58 -3.52 35.09
N PRO A 6 -11.35 -4.62 35.19
CA PRO A 6 -11.51 -5.51 34.03
C PRO A 6 -12.94 -5.62 33.49
N ARG A 7 -13.97 -5.09 34.17
CA ARG A 7 -15.36 -5.30 33.75
C ARG A 7 -15.94 -4.24 32.80
N LEU A 8 -15.45 -3.00 32.83
CA LEU A 8 -16.02 -1.91 32.03
C LEU A 8 -15.58 -1.96 30.54
N PHE A 9 -14.36 -2.43 30.26
CA PHE A 9 -13.82 -2.51 28.90
C PHE A 9 -14.48 -3.63 28.07
N MET A 10 -14.82 -4.77 28.68
CA MET A 10 -15.56 -5.84 27.99
C MET A 10 -17.05 -5.51 27.76
N MET A 11 -17.63 -4.58 28.54
CA MET A 11 -19.04 -4.19 28.43
C MET A 11 -19.33 -3.28 27.23
N LEU A 12 -18.34 -2.54 26.73
CA LEU A 12 -18.49 -1.61 25.60
C LEU A 12 -18.07 -2.22 24.24
N VAL A 13 -17.10 -3.13 24.24
CA VAL A 13 -16.54 -3.70 23.00
C VAL A 13 -17.47 -4.73 22.35
N LYS A 14 -18.13 -5.59 23.14
CA LYS A 14 -19.10 -6.57 22.63
C LYS A 14 -20.32 -5.95 21.91
N PRO A 15 -21.04 -4.97 22.48
CA PRO A 15 -22.19 -4.37 21.80
C PRO A 15 -21.79 -3.57 20.54
N MET A 16 -20.55 -3.08 20.46
CA MET A 16 -20.04 -2.38 19.26
C MET A 16 -19.73 -3.35 18.11
N GLN A 17 -19.23 -4.56 18.41
CA GLN A 17 -19.03 -5.61 17.40
C GLN A 17 -20.36 -6.21 16.93
N GLU A 18 -21.32 -6.42 17.84
CA GLU A 18 -22.67 -6.89 17.50
C GLU A 18 -23.44 -5.86 16.66
N LYS A 19 -23.33 -4.56 16.96
CA LYS A 19 -23.88 -3.48 16.11
C LYS A 19 -23.22 -3.46 14.72
N LYS A 20 -21.90 -3.65 14.63
CA LYS A 20 -21.17 -3.73 13.34
C LYS A 20 -21.61 -4.94 12.49
N ILE A 21 -21.85 -6.09 13.12
CA ILE A 21 -22.33 -7.30 12.42
C ILE A 21 -23.78 -7.11 11.95
N LYS A 22 -24.65 -6.49 12.78
CA LYS A 22 -26.05 -6.23 12.42
C LYS A 22 -26.17 -5.22 11.26
N TRP A 23 -25.32 -4.20 11.23
CA TRP A 23 -25.20 -3.26 10.10
C TRP A 23 -24.71 -3.92 8.82
N LYS A 24 -23.72 -4.83 8.92
CA LYS A 24 -23.19 -5.58 7.77
C LYS A 24 -24.23 -6.52 7.14
N ILE A 25 -25.10 -7.13 7.96
CA ILE A 25 -26.18 -8.03 7.50
C ILE A 25 -27.40 -7.24 6.99
N SER A 26 -27.73 -6.09 7.59
CA SER A 26 -28.82 -5.22 7.14
C SER A 26 -28.53 -4.62 5.75
N MET A 27 -27.30 -4.15 5.52
CA MET A 27 -26.87 -3.64 4.21
C MET A 27 -26.96 -4.69 3.10
N THR A 28 -26.69 -5.98 3.40
CA THR A 28 -26.84 -7.04 2.40
C THR A 28 -28.28 -7.31 2.00
N ASN A 29 -29.26 -7.09 2.87
CA ASN A 29 -30.67 -7.38 2.58
C ASN A 29 -31.42 -6.20 1.94
N GLU A 30 -31.09 -4.95 2.28
CA GLU A 30 -31.69 -3.77 1.63
C GLU A 30 -31.29 -3.65 0.15
N ILE A 31 -30.13 -4.19 -0.24
CA ILE A 31 -29.67 -4.24 -1.64
C ILE A 31 -30.54 -5.16 -2.52
N ILE A 32 -31.38 -6.03 -1.93
CA ILE A 32 -32.13 -7.07 -2.65
C ILE A 32 -33.61 -6.70 -2.85
N GLY A 33 -34.10 -5.61 -2.23
CA GLY A 33 -35.53 -5.27 -2.14
C GLY A 33 -36.10 -4.32 -3.21
N GLY A 34 -35.32 -3.93 -4.23
CA GLY A 34 -35.77 -3.06 -5.31
C GLY A 34 -36.10 -3.86 -6.58
N VAL A 35 -37.20 -3.52 -7.26
CA VAL A 35 -37.64 -4.04 -8.57
C VAL A 35 -36.45 -4.42 -9.45
N ARG A 36 -36.24 -5.72 -9.68
CA ARG A 36 -35.25 -6.21 -10.65
C ARG A 36 -35.69 -5.80 -12.05
N MET A 37 -35.21 -4.64 -12.52
CA MET A 37 -35.09 -4.43 -13.95
C MET A 37 -34.06 -5.43 -14.47
N ASP A 38 -34.51 -6.31 -15.36
CA ASP A 38 -33.70 -7.32 -16.05
C ASP A 38 -32.75 -6.64 -17.05
N ARG A 39 -31.80 -5.88 -16.52
CA ARG A 39 -30.75 -5.20 -17.29
C ARG A 39 -29.45 -5.94 -17.05
N GLU A 40 -29.05 -6.72 -18.05
CA GLU A 40 -27.69 -7.24 -18.17
C GLU A 40 -26.69 -6.06 -18.04
N PRO A 41 -25.71 -6.14 -17.12
CA PRO A 41 -24.72 -5.07 -16.97
C PRO A 41 -23.93 -4.91 -18.27
N THR A 42 -23.88 -3.69 -18.80
CA THR A 42 -23.15 -3.36 -20.04
C THR A 42 -21.65 -3.67 -19.97
N LEU A 43 -21.10 -3.76 -18.76
CA LEU A 43 -19.74 -4.22 -18.46
C LEU A 43 -19.81 -5.26 -17.34
N ASN A 44 -19.53 -6.53 -17.66
CA ASN A 44 -19.40 -7.58 -16.66
C ASN A 44 -18.02 -7.50 -15.96
N ARG A 45 -17.82 -6.45 -15.16
CA ARG A 45 -16.62 -6.26 -14.33
C ARG A 45 -16.98 -6.29 -12.86
N LYS A 46 -16.26 -7.11 -12.09
CA LYS A 46 -16.38 -7.17 -10.63
C LYS A 46 -15.18 -6.46 -10.00
N THR A 47 -15.42 -5.62 -9.01
CA THR A 47 -14.38 -4.97 -8.21
C THR A 47 -14.73 -5.07 -6.73
N THR A 48 -13.71 -5.19 -5.88
CA THR A 48 -13.82 -5.12 -4.42
C THR A 48 -13.12 -3.88 -3.87
N ILE A 49 -12.74 -2.93 -4.73
CA ILE A 49 -11.93 -1.76 -4.37
C ILE A 49 -12.81 -0.58 -3.98
N SER A 50 -13.71 -0.15 -4.86
CA SER A 50 -14.59 0.99 -4.59
C SER A 50 -15.87 0.94 -5.40
N TYR A 51 -16.88 1.66 -4.92
CA TYR A 51 -18.12 1.95 -5.64
C TYR A 51 -18.60 3.37 -5.29
N LYS A 52 -19.43 3.93 -6.17
CA LYS A 52 -20.01 5.26 -6.00
C LYS A 52 -21.53 5.15 -6.13
N THR A 53 -22.25 5.82 -5.23
CA THR A 53 -23.68 6.12 -5.36
C THR A 53 -23.87 7.63 -5.53
N GLU A 54 -25.11 8.09 -5.63
CA GLU A 54 -25.40 9.53 -5.67
C GLU A 54 -24.91 10.25 -4.40
N GLU A 55 -24.98 9.56 -3.25
CA GLU A 55 -24.70 10.16 -1.94
C GLU A 55 -23.26 9.95 -1.45
N LYS A 56 -22.61 8.85 -1.83
CA LYS A 56 -21.31 8.47 -1.23
C LYS A 56 -20.35 7.82 -2.21
N THR A 57 -19.07 8.01 -1.93
CA THR A 57 -17.98 7.27 -2.57
C THR A 57 -17.35 6.36 -1.52
N VAL A 58 -17.49 5.05 -1.72
CA VAL A 58 -17.02 4.05 -0.77
C VAL A 58 -15.79 3.35 -1.33
N MET A 59 -14.72 3.37 -0.56
CA MET A 59 -13.44 2.73 -0.86
C MET A 59 -13.15 1.68 0.21
N ARG A 60 -13.03 0.41 -0.18
CA ARG A 60 -12.75 -0.75 0.69
C ARG A 60 -13.70 -0.84 1.90
N GLY A 61 -14.94 -0.39 1.72
CA GLY A 61 -15.96 -0.37 2.77
C GLY A 61 -15.99 0.91 3.63
N TYR A 62 -15.09 1.85 3.38
CA TYR A 62 -15.03 3.14 4.07
C TYR A 62 -15.58 4.25 3.16
N ASN A 63 -16.48 5.10 3.68
CA ASN A 63 -16.91 6.30 2.96
C ASN A 63 -15.78 7.34 2.99
N LEU A 64 -15.39 7.86 1.83
CA LEU A 64 -14.28 8.81 1.73
C LEU A 64 -14.58 10.14 2.42
N SER A 65 -15.85 10.60 2.39
CA SER A 65 -16.24 11.83 3.08
C SER A 65 -16.08 11.68 4.59
N ASP A 66 -16.56 10.58 5.17
CA ASP A 66 -16.43 10.29 6.61
C ASP A 66 -14.95 10.24 7.03
N LEU A 67 -14.09 9.60 6.22
CA LEU A 67 -12.64 9.59 6.49
C LEU A 67 -12.05 11.00 6.51
N ALA A 68 -12.44 11.86 5.57
CA ALA A 68 -11.96 13.24 5.52
C ALA A 68 -12.48 14.08 6.71
N GLU A 69 -13.75 13.93 7.07
CA GLU A 69 -14.37 14.64 8.19
C GLU A 69 -13.80 14.23 9.56
N GLU A 70 -13.45 12.95 9.74
CA GLU A 70 -12.76 12.47 10.95
C GLU A 70 -11.27 12.85 11.00
N GLY A 71 -10.75 13.51 9.96
CA GLY A 71 -9.38 14.03 9.93
C GLY A 71 -8.32 13.00 9.53
N TYR A 72 -8.71 11.89 8.89
CA TYR A 72 -7.74 10.97 8.30
C TYR A 72 -6.99 11.65 7.15
N SER A 73 -5.70 11.37 7.05
CA SER A 73 -4.81 11.95 6.06
C SER A 73 -4.93 11.29 4.69
N PHE A 74 -4.31 11.91 3.69
CA PHE A 74 -4.11 11.28 2.38
C PHE A 74 -3.39 9.92 2.48
N TYR A 75 -2.44 9.77 3.40
CA TYR A 75 -1.69 8.53 3.60
C TYR A 75 -2.58 7.43 4.21
N ASP A 76 -3.49 7.79 5.11
CA ASP A 76 -4.47 6.86 5.68
C ASP A 76 -5.41 6.32 4.60
N ALA A 77 -5.98 7.21 3.78
CA ALA A 77 -6.83 6.82 2.66
C ALA A 77 -6.08 5.93 1.65
N MET A 78 -4.82 6.25 1.35
CA MET A 78 -3.97 5.45 0.47
C MET A 78 -3.68 4.06 1.07
N PHE A 79 -3.43 3.98 2.37
CA PHE A 79 -3.25 2.71 3.07
C PHE A 79 -4.53 1.86 3.03
N VAL A 80 -5.70 2.48 3.26
CA VAL A 80 -6.99 1.80 3.12
C VAL A 80 -7.17 1.25 1.70
N LEU A 81 -6.86 2.02 0.67
CA LEU A 81 -6.99 1.60 -0.73
C LEU A 81 -6.22 0.29 -1.02
N PHE A 82 -4.98 0.22 -0.55
CA PHE A 82 -4.08 -0.90 -0.81
C PHE A 82 -4.25 -2.07 0.16
N GLN A 83 -4.48 -1.81 1.45
CA GLN A 83 -4.47 -2.82 2.53
C GLN A 83 -5.86 -3.15 3.08
N SER A 84 -6.91 -2.43 2.64
CA SER A 84 -8.31 -2.65 3.05
C SER A 84 -8.57 -2.53 4.55
N ARG A 85 -7.78 -1.72 5.27
CA ARG A 85 -7.95 -1.40 6.69
C ARG A 85 -7.36 -0.03 7.04
N ILE A 86 -7.78 0.55 8.16
CA ILE A 86 -7.13 1.73 8.75
C ILE A 86 -5.70 1.36 9.19
N PRO A 87 -4.67 2.16 8.86
CA PRO A 87 -3.30 1.91 9.31
C PRO A 87 -3.15 2.13 10.83
N THR A 88 -2.09 1.56 11.41
CA THR A 88 -1.57 2.04 12.69
C THR A 88 -0.83 3.36 12.52
N GLU A 89 -0.58 4.08 13.62
CA GLU A 89 0.21 5.31 13.58
C GLU A 89 1.63 5.09 13.01
N GLN A 90 2.25 3.95 13.32
CA GLN A 90 3.58 3.61 12.79
C GLN A 90 3.53 3.33 11.29
N GLU A 91 2.47 2.68 10.81
CA GLU A 91 2.28 2.39 9.39
C GLU A 91 2.00 3.64 8.56
N GLU A 92 1.17 4.55 9.07
CA GLU A 92 0.95 5.87 8.44
C GLU A 92 2.26 6.65 8.37
N LYS A 93 2.99 6.74 9.49
CA LYS A 93 4.28 7.45 9.55
C LYS A 93 5.31 6.86 8.58
N MET A 94 5.38 5.54 8.48
CA MET A 94 6.25 4.85 7.53
C MET A 94 5.84 5.14 6.08
N LEU A 95 4.55 5.05 5.76
CA LEU A 95 4.06 5.34 4.41
C LEU A 95 4.32 6.80 4.02
N LYS A 96 4.04 7.73 4.92
CA LYS A 96 4.34 9.16 4.75
C LYS A 96 5.82 9.43 4.52
N TYR A 97 6.68 8.76 5.29
CA TYR A 97 8.13 8.85 5.13
C TYR A 97 8.58 8.32 3.77
N GLU A 98 8.12 7.13 3.38
CA GLU A 98 8.43 6.49 2.10
C GLU A 98 8.05 7.39 0.93
N MET A 99 6.84 7.94 0.94
CA MET A 99 6.39 8.88 -0.09
C MET A 99 7.25 10.15 -0.14
N GLY A 100 7.72 10.62 1.01
CA GLY A 100 8.58 11.79 1.11
C GLY A 100 9.98 11.56 0.55
N VAL A 101 10.61 10.41 0.84
CA VAL A 101 11.97 10.12 0.37
C VAL A 101 12.04 9.76 -1.11
N PHE A 102 10.98 9.19 -1.68
CA PHE A 102 10.89 8.85 -3.10
C PHE A 102 10.24 9.94 -3.96
N LEU A 103 9.96 11.11 -3.40
CA LEU A 103 9.25 12.19 -4.11
C LEU A 103 10.02 12.69 -5.34
N GLU A 104 11.34 12.85 -5.22
CA GLU A 104 12.20 13.33 -6.30
C GLU A 104 13.64 12.83 -6.10
N HIS A 105 14.30 12.46 -7.19
CA HIS A 105 15.70 12.01 -7.16
C HIS A 105 16.55 12.58 -8.32
N SER A 106 16.22 13.79 -8.77
CA SER A 106 16.88 14.57 -9.82
C SER A 106 16.77 13.93 -11.21
N MET A 107 17.84 14.00 -12.03
CA MET A 107 17.84 13.55 -13.42
C MET A 107 17.81 12.01 -13.54
N SER A 108 16.66 11.45 -13.19
CA SER A 108 16.32 10.04 -13.30
C SER A 108 15.83 9.70 -14.72
N PRO A 109 15.80 8.40 -15.11
CA PRO A 109 15.17 7.98 -16.36
C PRO A 109 13.75 8.53 -16.54
N SER A 110 12.94 8.58 -15.48
CA SER A 110 11.59 9.14 -15.50
C SER A 110 11.58 10.66 -15.75
N ALA A 111 12.47 11.43 -15.11
CA ALA A 111 12.64 12.86 -15.39
C ALA A 111 13.08 13.11 -16.84
N VAL A 112 14.06 12.36 -17.35
CA VAL A 112 14.52 12.44 -18.75
C VAL A 112 13.38 12.10 -19.72
N GLY A 113 12.60 11.06 -19.42
CA GLY A 113 11.44 10.66 -20.23
C GLY A 113 10.38 11.76 -20.32
N ALA A 114 10.01 12.37 -19.19
CA ALA A 114 9.08 13.49 -19.17
C ALA A 114 9.61 14.71 -19.94
N ILE A 115 10.87 15.08 -19.72
CA ILE A 115 11.51 16.23 -20.40
C ILE A 115 11.57 16.00 -21.90
N GLY A 116 12.00 14.81 -22.34
CA GLY A 116 12.09 14.46 -23.77
C GLY A 116 10.74 14.56 -24.47
N VAL A 117 9.67 14.03 -23.86
CA VAL A 117 8.31 14.10 -24.41
C VAL A 117 7.76 15.53 -24.36
N SER A 118 8.09 16.31 -23.33
CA SER A 118 7.65 17.71 -23.20
C SER A 118 8.12 18.61 -24.35
N ALA A 119 9.25 18.28 -24.98
CA ALA A 119 9.77 19.03 -26.13
C ALA A 119 8.80 19.01 -27.34
N GLY A 120 7.94 18.00 -27.43
CA GLY A 120 6.86 17.93 -28.43
C GLY A 120 5.63 18.78 -28.09
N ARG A 121 5.63 19.50 -26.96
CA ARG A 121 4.50 20.29 -26.42
C ARG A 121 3.18 19.53 -26.24
N PRO A 122 3.16 18.27 -25.72
CA PRO A 122 1.92 17.59 -25.42
C PRO A 122 1.29 18.08 -24.10
N ASN A 123 0.09 17.61 -23.78
CA ASN A 123 -0.53 17.85 -22.48
C ASN A 123 0.25 17.15 -21.34
N LEU A 124 0.21 17.73 -20.12
CA LEU A 124 0.91 17.22 -18.95
C LEU A 124 0.70 15.71 -18.67
N PRO A 125 -0.51 15.13 -18.80
CA PRO A 125 -0.70 13.69 -18.58
C PRO A 125 0.15 12.80 -19.51
N VAL A 126 0.47 13.28 -20.71
CA VAL A 126 1.32 12.55 -21.65
C VAL A 126 2.77 12.49 -21.17
N CYS A 127 3.30 13.61 -20.67
CA CYS A 127 4.63 13.65 -20.06
C CYS A 127 4.72 12.75 -18.81
N VAL A 128 3.69 12.76 -17.97
CA VAL A 128 3.60 11.90 -16.78
C VAL A 128 3.53 10.42 -17.18
N ALA A 129 2.74 10.07 -18.19
CA ALA A 129 2.68 8.70 -18.71
C ALA A 129 4.04 8.24 -19.24
N ALA A 130 4.77 9.11 -19.94
CA ALA A 130 6.13 8.83 -20.42
C ALA A 130 7.10 8.58 -19.26
N ALA A 131 7.07 9.40 -18.22
CA ALA A 131 7.88 9.20 -17.01
C ALA A 131 7.57 7.86 -16.32
N ILE A 132 6.28 7.56 -16.09
CA ILE A 132 5.84 6.31 -15.44
C ILE A 132 6.25 5.09 -16.27
N SER A 133 6.23 5.20 -17.60
CA SER A 133 6.61 4.09 -18.50
C SER A 133 8.09 3.70 -18.41
N THR A 134 8.93 4.50 -17.75
CA THR A 134 10.34 4.16 -17.52
C THR A 134 10.55 3.25 -16.30
N PHE A 135 9.55 3.10 -15.42
CA PHE A 135 9.62 2.18 -14.30
C PHE A 135 9.61 0.72 -14.78
N GLY A 136 10.42 -0.12 -14.14
CA GLY A 136 10.55 -1.53 -14.51
C GLY A 136 11.57 -2.26 -13.65
N GLY A 137 12.12 -3.37 -14.16
CA GLY A 137 12.99 -4.26 -13.38
C GLY A 137 14.27 -3.63 -12.81
N VAL A 138 14.72 -2.50 -13.34
CA VAL A 138 15.94 -1.79 -12.90
C VAL A 138 15.71 -0.36 -12.44
N HIS A 139 14.61 0.28 -12.84
CA HIS A 139 14.26 1.64 -12.41
C HIS A 139 12.99 1.59 -11.54
N GLY A 140 13.17 1.89 -10.25
CA GLY A 140 12.13 1.74 -9.22
C GLY A 140 11.76 0.29 -8.83
N PRO A 141 12.70 -0.67 -8.69
CA PRO A 141 12.37 -2.06 -8.33
C PRO A 141 12.05 -2.27 -6.84
N GLY A 142 11.59 -1.23 -6.12
CA GLY A 142 11.41 -1.27 -4.66
C GLY A 142 10.49 -2.41 -4.19
N ALA A 143 9.41 -2.67 -4.91
CA ALA A 143 8.51 -3.79 -4.61
C ALA A 143 9.22 -5.16 -4.74
N ALA A 144 10.04 -5.35 -5.77
CA ALA A 144 10.76 -6.60 -5.99
C ALA A 144 11.80 -6.87 -4.89
N HIS A 145 12.47 -5.82 -4.42
CA HIS A 145 13.34 -5.90 -3.24
C HIS A 145 12.57 -6.31 -1.98
N GLY A 146 11.40 -5.68 -1.72
CA GLY A 146 10.55 -6.04 -0.58
C GLY A 146 10.04 -7.48 -0.64
N TYR A 147 9.62 -7.97 -1.81
CA TYR A 147 9.18 -9.36 -1.97
C TYR A 147 10.31 -10.37 -1.74
N MET A 148 11.53 -10.06 -2.19
CA MET A 148 12.70 -10.87 -1.89
C MET A 148 12.94 -10.94 -0.38
N LEU A 149 13.00 -9.80 0.32
CA LEU A 149 13.23 -9.79 1.77
C LEU A 149 12.18 -10.62 2.51
N ASN A 150 10.89 -10.40 2.21
CA ASN A 150 9.81 -11.16 2.82
C ASN A 150 9.93 -12.66 2.58
N LYS A 151 10.26 -13.09 1.35
CA LYS A 151 10.47 -14.51 1.01
C LYS A 151 11.51 -15.17 1.92
N TYR A 152 12.67 -14.55 2.12
CA TYR A 152 13.74 -15.12 2.93
C TYR A 152 13.49 -15.00 4.44
N LEU A 153 12.84 -13.93 4.88
CA LEU A 153 12.43 -13.79 6.28
C LEU A 153 11.39 -14.86 6.66
N GLU A 154 10.38 -15.09 5.82
CA GLU A 154 9.40 -16.16 6.02
C GLU A 154 10.03 -17.55 6.03
N ARG A 155 11.02 -17.77 5.16
CA ARG A 155 11.79 -19.02 5.13
C ARG A 155 12.61 -19.20 6.41
N GLY A 156 13.30 -18.16 6.88
CA GLY A 156 14.06 -18.17 8.13
C GLY A 156 13.20 -18.52 9.33
N LEU A 157 12.01 -17.92 9.43
CA LEU A 157 11.03 -18.22 10.48
C LEU A 157 10.58 -19.69 10.47
N LYS A 158 10.33 -20.25 9.29
CA LYS A 158 9.94 -21.67 9.14
C LYS A 158 11.08 -22.64 9.45
N GLU A 159 12.31 -22.28 9.08
CA GLU A 159 13.50 -23.11 9.26
C GLU A 159 14.16 -22.91 10.63
N GLY A 160 13.67 -21.97 11.46
CA GLY A 160 14.26 -21.64 12.76
C GLY A 160 15.63 -20.96 12.66
N LYS A 161 15.92 -20.33 11.51
CA LYS A 161 17.22 -19.70 11.23
C LYS A 161 17.20 -18.22 11.61
N THR A 162 18.36 -17.74 12.01
CA THR A 162 18.60 -16.33 12.30
C THR A 162 18.56 -15.47 11.03
N VAL A 163 18.39 -14.16 11.20
CA VAL A 163 18.43 -13.19 10.09
C VAL A 163 19.77 -13.25 9.36
N ASP A 164 20.88 -13.41 10.08
CA ASP A 164 22.22 -13.46 9.49
C ASP A 164 22.43 -14.71 8.62
N GLU A 165 21.95 -15.87 9.08
CA GLU A 165 21.97 -17.12 8.29
C GLU A 165 21.12 -17.00 7.02
N MET A 166 19.98 -16.31 7.10
CA MET A 166 19.13 -16.02 5.94
C MET A 166 19.68 -14.98 5.01
N ALA A 167 20.37 -13.96 5.51
CA ALA A 167 21.07 -13.00 4.69
C ALA A 167 22.16 -13.71 3.87
N LYS A 168 22.93 -14.61 4.48
CA LYS A 168 23.93 -15.41 3.78
C LYS A 168 23.28 -16.30 2.70
N THR A 169 22.23 -17.04 3.06
CA THR A 169 21.52 -17.91 2.10
C THR A 169 20.93 -17.12 0.94
N LEU A 170 20.39 -15.93 1.19
CA LEU A 170 19.89 -15.03 0.16
C LEU A 170 21.01 -14.63 -0.81
N VAL A 171 22.15 -14.20 -0.28
CA VAL A 171 23.29 -13.81 -1.13
C VAL A 171 23.80 -15.00 -1.94
N ASP A 172 24.01 -16.15 -1.30
CA ASP A 172 24.50 -17.37 -1.96
C ASP A 172 23.56 -17.81 -3.08
N ASP A 173 22.24 -17.87 -2.83
CA ASP A 173 21.24 -18.23 -3.84
C ASP A 173 21.30 -17.32 -5.09
N TYR A 174 21.47 -16.01 -4.91
CA TYR A 174 21.52 -15.07 -6.05
C TYR A 174 22.84 -15.16 -6.82
N MET A 175 23.96 -15.34 -6.10
CA MET A 175 25.29 -15.48 -6.69
C MET A 175 25.42 -16.79 -7.47
N ASP A 176 24.94 -17.90 -6.93
CA ASP A 176 24.95 -19.22 -7.57
C ASP A 176 24.09 -19.25 -8.84
N ASN A 177 22.99 -18.48 -8.85
CA ASN A 177 22.12 -18.32 -10.02
C ASN A 177 22.63 -17.27 -11.02
N GLY A 178 23.77 -16.61 -10.77
CA GLY A 178 24.32 -15.59 -11.67
C GLY A 178 23.44 -14.34 -11.80
N THR A 179 22.58 -14.07 -10.81
CA THR A 179 21.64 -12.95 -10.82
C THR A 179 22.02 -11.89 -9.78
N PRO A 180 21.94 -10.58 -10.09
CA PRO A 180 22.22 -9.55 -9.10
C PRO A 180 21.23 -9.57 -7.94
N VAL A 181 21.73 -9.41 -6.71
CA VAL A 181 20.88 -9.24 -5.53
C VAL A 181 20.08 -7.95 -5.66
N MET A 182 18.74 -8.04 -5.63
CA MET A 182 17.88 -6.89 -5.80
C MET A 182 18.07 -5.85 -4.68
N GLY A 183 18.14 -4.57 -5.05
CA GLY A 183 18.36 -3.48 -4.09
C GLY A 183 19.81 -3.32 -3.61
N MET A 184 20.73 -4.14 -4.14
CA MET A 184 22.18 -4.02 -3.92
C MET A 184 22.86 -3.49 -5.18
N GLY A 185 23.74 -2.50 -5.00
CA GLY A 185 24.44 -1.81 -6.09
C GLY A 185 23.67 -0.60 -6.64
N SER A 186 24.36 0.53 -6.77
CA SER A 186 23.87 1.74 -7.45
C SER A 186 24.97 2.27 -8.36
N ARG A 187 24.62 2.65 -9.61
CA ARG A 187 25.60 3.17 -10.57
C ARG A 187 26.20 4.52 -10.16
N SER A 188 25.52 5.28 -9.32
CA SER A 188 25.86 6.68 -8.99
C SER A 188 26.09 6.94 -7.50
N ILE A 189 25.89 5.94 -6.63
CA ILE A 189 25.94 6.11 -5.17
C ILE A 189 26.87 5.05 -4.56
N SER A 190 28.06 5.47 -4.11
CA SER A 190 28.97 4.70 -3.26
C SER A 190 28.78 4.97 -1.76
N THR A 191 27.88 5.89 -1.41
CA THR A 191 27.72 6.43 -0.04
C THR A 191 26.31 6.12 0.50
N VAL A 192 26.17 5.94 1.81
CA VAL A 192 24.91 5.67 2.50
C VAL A 192 23.81 6.65 2.07
N ILE A 193 22.65 6.14 1.65
CA ILE A 193 21.46 6.94 1.34
C ILE A 193 21.04 7.71 2.60
N PRO A 194 21.03 9.06 2.60
CA PRO A 194 20.58 9.84 3.74
C PRO A 194 19.14 9.48 4.09
N GLY A 195 18.90 8.96 5.29
CA GLY A 195 17.58 8.48 5.74
C GLY A 195 17.54 7.00 6.15
N ARG A 196 18.51 6.19 5.70
CA ARG A 196 18.56 4.74 6.00
C ARG A 196 18.67 4.40 7.50
N ASN A 197 19.17 5.33 8.33
CA ASN A 197 19.46 5.11 9.76
C ASN A 197 18.47 5.79 10.72
N ARG A 198 17.27 6.23 10.28
CA ARG A 198 16.34 6.96 11.17
C ARG A 198 15.43 6.10 12.04
N PHE A 199 15.54 4.77 11.95
CA PHE A 199 14.71 3.82 12.70
C PHE A 199 15.51 2.87 13.63
N THR A 200 16.76 3.21 13.94
CA THR A 200 17.53 2.59 15.03
C THR A 200 17.53 3.48 16.26
#